data_AF-A0A1D6KNP7-F1
#
_entry.id   AF-A0A1D6KNP7-F1
#
_cell.length_a   1.000
_cell.length_b   1.000
_cell.length_c   1.000
_cell.angle_alpha   90.00
_cell.angle_beta   90.00
_cell.angle_gamma   90.00
#
_symmetry.space_group_name_H-M   'P 1'
#
loop_
_entity.id
_entity.type
_entity.pdbx_description
1 polymer ?
#
loop_
_entity_poly.entity_id
_entity_poly.type
_entity_poly.pdbx_seq_one_letter_code
_entity_poly.pdbx_strand_id
1 'polypeptide(L)'
;MKSPNFEYVDNGGCSMLASLQRWTDEHLHTSKDRDVEENKWEKNGSALMEIDSICEVDSNFEDPQLCVAMASDIYMHLREAEMKKRPSTDFTEMIQKDVNPSMRAILIDWLVKVAEEYRLAPNTLYLTINYIDRYLSGNKINRQRLQLLGVACMLIAA
;
A
#
# COMPACT_ATOMS: atom_id res chain seq x y z
N MET A 1 36.28 -28.49 -4.13
CA MET A 1 35.65 -28.19 -5.43
C MET A 1 35.56 -26.68 -5.55
N LYS A 2 36.28 -26.07 -6.50
CA LYS A 2 36.20 -24.63 -6.80
C LYS A 2 35.17 -24.45 -7.92
N SER A 3 34.20 -23.54 -7.75
CA SER A 3 33.28 -23.14 -8.82
C SER A 3 34.03 -22.35 -9.91
N PRO A 4 33.64 -22.44 -11.19
CA PRO A 4 34.32 -21.74 -12.27
C PRO A 4 33.90 -20.26 -12.31
N ASN A 5 34.86 -19.39 -12.61
CA ASN A 5 34.62 -17.97 -12.90
C ASN A 5 33.89 -17.85 -14.23
N PHE A 6 32.76 -17.14 -14.22
CA PHE A 6 32.02 -16.77 -15.42
C PHE A 6 32.52 -15.40 -15.89
N GLU A 7 33.40 -15.38 -16.89
CA GLU A 7 33.77 -14.16 -17.60
C GLU A 7 32.62 -13.78 -18.55
N TYR A 8 32.00 -12.62 -18.30
CA TYR A 8 31.05 -12.04 -19.24
C TYR A 8 31.84 -11.36 -20.37
N VAL A 9 31.79 -11.96 -21.56
CA VAL A 9 32.34 -11.38 -22.78
C VAL A 9 31.40 -10.27 -23.24
N ASP A 10 31.86 -9.03 -23.14
CA ASP A 10 31.28 -7.87 -23.82
C ASP A 10 31.40 -8.09 -25.33
N ASN A 11 30.27 -8.33 -26.00
CA ASN A 11 30.21 -8.34 -27.46
C ASN A 11 28.91 -7.71 -27.95
N GLY A 12 29.06 -6.51 -28.52
CA GLY A 12 28.22 -6.05 -29.62
C GLY A 12 26.88 -5.46 -29.21
N GLY A 13 26.90 -4.21 -28.78
CA GLY A 13 25.71 -3.38 -28.72
C GLY A 13 25.03 -3.21 -30.09
N CYS A 14 23.72 -3.00 -30.01
CA CYS A 14 22.92 -2.13 -30.88
C CYS A 14 22.41 -2.67 -32.24
N SER A 15 21.60 -3.73 -32.20
CA SER A 15 20.52 -3.92 -33.20
C SER A 15 19.16 -4.23 -32.56
N MET A 16 19.15 -4.82 -31.34
CA MET A 16 17.94 -5.18 -30.62
C MET A 16 17.26 -3.98 -29.97
N LEU A 17 18.00 -3.12 -29.26
CA LEU A 17 17.43 -1.93 -28.61
C LEU A 17 16.84 -0.93 -29.62
N ALA A 18 17.49 -0.75 -30.78
CA ALA A 18 16.96 0.09 -31.85
C ALA A 18 15.70 -0.50 -32.53
N SER A 19 15.52 -1.83 -32.44
CA SER A 19 14.30 -2.49 -32.93
C SER A 19 13.18 -2.40 -31.89
N LEU A 20 13.53 -2.47 -30.61
CA LEU A 20 12.58 -2.31 -29.51
C LEU A 20 12.05 -0.88 -29.45
N GLN A 21 12.93 0.13 -29.54
CA GLN A 21 12.54 1.55 -29.57
C GLN A 21 11.58 1.86 -30.73
N ARG A 22 11.87 1.35 -31.94
CA ARG A 22 10.97 1.52 -33.10
C ARG A 22 9.61 0.86 -32.92
N TRP A 23 9.57 -0.30 -32.26
CA TRP A 23 8.31 -0.97 -31.94
C TRP A 23 7.47 -0.15 -30.96
N THR A 24 8.12 0.46 -29.95
CA THR A 24 7.45 1.32 -28.97
C THR A 24 6.89 2.58 -29.63
N ASP A 25 7.64 3.21 -30.55
CA ASP A 25 7.19 4.41 -31.27
C ASP A 25 6.05 4.12 -32.26
N GLU A 26 6.00 2.94 -32.89
CA GLU A 26 4.90 2.55 -33.80
C GLU A 26 3.60 2.18 -33.07
N HIS A 27 3.67 1.60 -31.86
CA HIS A 27 2.50 1.04 -31.18
C HIS A 27 1.95 1.92 -30.05
N LEU A 28 2.73 2.89 -29.54
CA LEU A 28 2.31 3.79 -28.47
C LEU A 28 2.43 5.24 -28.92
N HIS A 29 1.34 5.75 -29.51
CA HIS A 29 1.21 7.15 -29.92
C HIS A 29 1.13 8.07 -28.68
N THR A 30 2.24 8.31 -28.00
CA THR A 30 2.32 9.39 -27.01
C THR A 30 2.52 10.70 -27.76
N SER A 31 1.40 11.37 -28.02
CA SER A 31 1.39 12.69 -28.64
C SER A 31 2.15 13.67 -27.73
N LYS A 32 3.30 14.14 -28.21
CA LYS A 32 4.06 15.22 -27.61
C LYS A 32 3.59 16.52 -28.24
N ASP A 33 2.60 17.15 -27.61
CA ASP A 33 2.44 18.61 -27.53
C ASP A 33 1.09 18.94 -26.87
N ARG A 34 1.16 19.71 -25.78
CA ARG A 34 0.24 20.83 -25.51
C ARG A 34 0.88 21.70 -24.42
N ASP A 35 1.37 22.86 -24.86
CA ASP A 35 1.64 24.01 -24.03
C ASP A 35 0.40 24.37 -23.22
N VAL A 36 0.51 24.46 -21.88
CA VAL A 36 -0.49 25.11 -21.04
C VAL A 36 0.22 25.98 -20.01
N GLU A 37 -0.14 27.26 -20.06
CA GLU A 37 0.37 28.38 -19.27
C GLU A 37 0.32 28.16 -17.75
N GLU A 38 1.28 28.81 -17.10
CA GLU A 38 1.41 28.96 -15.65
C GLU A 38 0.17 29.61 -15.02
N ASN A 39 -0.54 28.86 -14.18
CA ASN A 39 -1.52 29.41 -13.26
C ASN A 39 -0.90 29.52 -11.87
N LYS A 40 -0.36 30.71 -11.57
CA LYS A 40 0.19 31.11 -10.26
C LYS A 40 -0.93 31.14 -9.20
N TRP A 41 -0.99 30.11 -8.36
CA TRP A 41 -1.83 30.10 -7.15
C TRP A 41 -1.00 30.59 -5.96
N GLU A 42 -1.17 31.85 -5.56
CA GLU A 42 -0.61 32.35 -4.29
C GLU A 42 -1.38 31.75 -3.12
N LYS A 43 -0.72 30.88 -2.35
CA LYS A 43 -1.24 30.32 -1.12
C LYS A 43 -0.52 30.97 0.06
N ASN A 44 -1.21 31.94 0.64
CA ASN A 44 -0.82 32.63 1.86
C ASN A 44 -0.73 31.62 3.02
N GLY A 45 0.35 31.73 3.80
CA GLY A 45 0.93 30.64 4.55
C GLY A 45 0.17 30.15 5.79
N SER A 46 0.52 28.92 6.18
CA SER A 46 0.83 28.57 7.57
C SER A 46 1.79 27.38 7.57
N ALA A 47 3.00 27.60 8.12
CA ALA A 47 4.03 26.63 8.53
C ALA A 47 4.16 25.33 7.70
N LEU A 48 5.12 25.33 6.78
CA LEU A 48 5.65 24.14 6.12
C LEU A 48 6.33 23.25 7.18
N MET A 49 5.69 22.14 7.56
CA MET A 49 6.47 20.96 7.99
C MET A 49 7.35 20.60 6.80
N GLU A 50 8.67 20.50 7.00
CA GLU A 50 9.59 19.95 6.01
C GLU A 50 9.04 18.58 5.57
N ILE A 51 8.40 18.56 4.40
CA ILE A 51 8.10 17.32 3.72
C ILE A 51 9.46 16.84 3.24
N ASP A 52 9.96 15.80 3.91
CA ASP A 52 11.13 15.04 3.48
C ASP A 52 11.05 14.85 1.96
N SER A 53 12.14 15.13 1.26
CA SER A 53 12.18 15.09 -0.20
C SER A 53 11.59 13.77 -0.67
N ILE A 54 10.44 13.81 -1.35
CA ILE A 54 9.81 12.61 -1.89
C ILE A 54 10.73 12.13 -3.02
N CYS A 55 11.66 11.24 -2.70
CA CYS A 55 12.49 10.58 -3.71
C CYS A 55 11.57 9.70 -4.56
N GLU A 56 11.58 9.88 -5.89
CA GLU A 56 11.02 8.88 -6.80
C GLU A 56 11.87 7.61 -6.66
N VAL A 57 11.34 6.64 -5.91
CA VAL A 57 12.00 5.34 -5.69
C VAL A 57 12.12 4.55 -7.01
N ASP A 58 11.24 4.85 -7.96
CA ASP A 58 11.11 4.12 -9.22
C ASP A 58 11.90 4.74 -10.40
N SER A 59 12.73 5.76 -10.19
CA SER A 59 13.48 6.38 -11.32
C SER A 59 14.62 5.51 -11.86
N ASN A 60 14.99 4.42 -11.16
CA ASN A 60 16.09 3.56 -11.54
C ASN A 60 15.62 2.39 -12.44
N PHE A 61 15.63 2.61 -13.76
CA PHE A 61 15.24 1.62 -14.76
C PHE A 61 16.23 0.45 -14.92
N GLU A 62 17.41 0.53 -14.30
CA GLU A 62 18.49 -0.46 -14.44
C GLU A 62 18.39 -1.61 -13.41
N ASP A 63 17.50 -1.51 -12.42
CA ASP A 63 17.26 -2.59 -11.45
C ASP A 63 15.99 -3.40 -11.83
N PRO A 64 16.14 -4.64 -12.33
CA PRO A 64 15.01 -5.50 -12.65
C PRO A 64 14.09 -5.82 -11.45
N GLN A 65 14.57 -5.65 -10.21
CA GLN A 65 13.76 -5.89 -9.00
C GLN A 65 12.80 -4.74 -8.69
N LEU A 66 13.06 -3.52 -9.20
CA LEU A 66 12.18 -2.37 -8.98
C LEU A 66 10.88 -2.46 -9.80
N CYS A 67 10.87 -3.27 -10.86
CA CYS A 67 9.67 -3.49 -11.69
C CYS A 67 8.98 -2.16 -12.06
N VAL A 68 9.76 -1.12 -12.37
CA VAL A 68 9.31 0.27 -12.58
C VAL A 68 8.13 0.36 -13.55
N ALA A 69 8.15 -0.47 -14.60
CA ALA A 69 7.07 -0.54 -15.58
C ALA A 69 5.70 -0.93 -15.01
N MET A 70 5.66 -1.63 -13.86
CA MET A 70 4.42 -2.04 -13.18
C MET A 70 4.12 -1.21 -11.93
N ALA A 71 5.06 -0.38 -11.46
CA ALA A 71 4.93 0.34 -10.20
C ALA A 71 3.70 1.27 -10.19
N SER A 72 3.46 1.99 -11.28
CA SER A 72 2.28 2.86 -11.47
C SER A 72 0.96 2.07 -11.33
N ASP A 73 0.83 0.95 -12.03
CA ASP A 73 -0.38 0.14 -12.03
C ASP A 73 -0.64 -0.50 -10.65
N ILE A 74 0.42 -0.99 -10.00
CA ILE A 74 0.36 -1.51 -8.63
C ILE A 74 -0.12 -0.42 -7.67
N TYR A 75 0.46 0.77 -7.75
CA TYR A 75 0.08 1.89 -6.88
C TYR A 75 -1.37 2.32 -7.10
N MET A 76 -1.80 2.45 -8.36
CA MET A 76 -3.18 2.78 -8.71
C MET A 76 -4.16 1.72 -8.17
N HIS A 77 -3.85 0.44 -8.35
CA HIS A 77 -4.64 -0.66 -7.79
C HIS A 77 -4.72 -0.60 -6.26
N LEU A 78 -3.60 -0.36 -5.59
CA LEU A 78 -3.55 -0.27 -4.12
C LEU A 78 -4.40 0.90 -3.61
N ARG A 79 -4.39 2.05 -4.30
CA ARG A 79 -5.22 3.21 -3.94
C ARG A 79 -6.71 2.94 -4.11
N GLU A 80 -7.10 2.27 -5.19
CA GLU A 80 -8.49 1.83 -5.33
C GLU A 80 -8.90 0.82 -4.25
N ALA A 81 -8.02 -0.13 -3.94
CA ALA A 81 -8.27 -1.15 -2.92
C ALA A 81 -8.40 -0.53 -1.52
N GLU A 82 -7.62 0.51 -1.21
CA GLU A 82 -7.70 1.27 0.03
C GLU A 82 -9.09 1.88 0.22
N MET A 83 -9.63 2.55 -0.81
CA MET A 83 -10.96 3.14 -0.75
C MET A 83 -12.05 2.08 -0.49
N LYS A 84 -11.94 0.91 -1.11
CA LYS A 84 -12.90 -0.21 -0.96
C LYS A 84 -12.82 -0.90 0.41
N LYS A 85 -11.65 -0.88 1.06
CA LYS A 85 -11.38 -1.58 2.33
C LYS A 85 -11.33 -0.64 3.53
N ARG A 86 -11.71 0.63 3.36
CA ARG A 86 -11.73 1.61 4.44
C ARG A 86 -12.91 1.35 5.39
N PRO A 87 -12.68 1.19 6.71
CA PRO A 87 -13.77 1.19 7.67
C PRO A 87 -14.41 2.58 7.74
N SER A 88 -15.69 2.64 8.13
CA SER A 88 -16.31 3.92 8.45
C SER A 88 -15.56 4.59 9.61
N THR A 89 -15.52 5.92 9.69
CA THR A 89 -14.93 6.62 10.84
C THR A 89 -15.89 6.67 12.03
N ASP A 90 -17.19 6.64 11.75
CA ASP A 90 -18.23 7.01 12.72
C ASP A 90 -19.05 5.78 13.17
N PHE A 91 -18.63 4.56 12.81
CA PHE A 91 -19.40 3.35 13.09
C PHE A 91 -19.65 3.10 14.58
N THR A 92 -18.73 3.54 15.43
CA THR A 92 -18.87 3.33 16.88
C THR A 92 -20.01 4.18 17.45
N GLU A 93 -20.32 5.32 16.83
CA GLU A 93 -21.38 6.23 17.26
C GLU A 93 -22.70 5.95 16.53
N MET A 94 -22.64 5.66 15.22
CA MET A 94 -23.85 5.45 14.41
C MET A 94 -24.42 4.04 14.49
N ILE A 95 -23.57 3.01 14.63
CA ILE A 95 -23.98 1.61 14.45
C ILE A 95 -23.94 0.86 15.77
N GLN A 96 -22.85 0.99 16.52
CA GLN A 96 -22.64 0.24 17.75
C GLN A 96 -23.43 0.86 18.90
N LYS A 97 -24.22 0.02 19.61
CA LYS A 97 -24.94 0.43 20.83
C LYS A 97 -24.29 -0.05 22.12
N ASP A 98 -23.57 -1.17 22.05
CA ASP A 98 -23.03 -1.90 23.20
C ASP A 98 -21.49 -2.01 23.15
N VAL A 99 -20.87 -1.51 22.09
CA VAL A 99 -19.42 -1.43 21.93
C VAL A 99 -19.05 0.05 21.81
N ASN A 100 -18.08 0.48 22.60
CA ASN A 100 -17.55 1.85 22.58
C ASN A 100 -16.06 1.87 22.16
N PRO A 101 -15.47 3.05 21.87
CA PRO A 101 -14.10 3.13 21.38
C PRO A 101 -13.06 2.62 22.41
N SER A 102 -13.36 2.76 23.70
CA SER A 102 -12.50 2.27 24.78
C SER A 102 -12.42 0.73 24.81
N MET A 103 -13.54 0.05 24.59
CA MET A 103 -13.58 -1.42 24.50
C MET A 103 -12.81 -1.94 23.30
N ARG A 104 -12.85 -1.22 22.17
CA ARG A 104 -11.99 -1.49 21.02
C ARG A 104 -10.51 -1.32 21.37
N ALA A 105 -10.13 -0.24 22.05
CA ALA A 105 -8.75 -0.02 22.46
C ALA A 105 -8.23 -1.14 23.38
N ILE A 106 -9.05 -1.56 24.36
CA ILE A 106 -8.73 -2.69 25.26
C ILE A 106 -8.58 -4.00 24.47
N LEU A 107 -9.46 -4.26 23.50
CA LEU A 107 -9.33 -5.43 22.63
C LEU A 107 -8.01 -5.40 21.85
N ILE A 108 -7.67 -4.27 21.24
CA ILE A 108 -6.46 -4.14 20.41
C ILE A 108 -5.21 -4.27 21.26
N ASP A 109 -5.14 -3.65 22.45
CA ASP A 109 -4.03 -3.83 23.39
C ASP A 109 -3.82 -5.30 23.75
N TRP A 110 -4.91 -6.03 24.00
CA TRP A 110 -4.84 -7.46 24.25
C TRP A 110 -4.35 -8.25 23.01
N LEU A 111 -4.83 -7.92 21.81
CA LEU A 111 -4.40 -8.57 20.57
C LEU A 111 -2.93 -8.31 20.23
N VAL A 112 -2.37 -7.15 20.59
CA VAL A 112 -0.92 -6.88 20.46
C VAL A 112 -0.12 -7.90 21.27
N LYS A 113 -0.49 -8.10 22.54
CA LYS A 113 0.17 -9.09 23.41
C LYS A 113 0.06 -10.51 22.86
N VAL A 114 -1.10 -10.88 22.31
CA VAL A 114 -1.29 -12.17 21.64
C VAL A 114 -0.38 -12.29 20.42
N ALA A 115 -0.32 -11.26 19.56
CA ALA A 115 0.55 -11.28 18.38
C ALA A 115 2.04 -11.42 18.74
N GLU A 116 2.48 -10.78 19.82
CA GLU A 116 3.85 -10.91 20.34
C GLU A 116 4.15 -12.31 20.87
N GLU A 117 3.24 -12.87 21.67
CA GLU A 117 3.38 -14.22 22.24
C GLU A 117 3.52 -15.30 21.15
N TYR A 118 2.70 -15.20 20.10
CA TYR A 118 2.75 -16.12 18.96
C TYR A 118 3.73 -15.70 17.86
N ARG A 119 4.47 -14.59 18.05
CA ARG A 119 5.45 -14.05 17.09
C ARG A 119 4.88 -13.83 15.69
N LEU A 120 3.65 -13.32 15.61
CA LEU A 120 2.98 -13.01 14.35
C LEU A 120 3.63 -11.81 13.65
N ALA A 121 3.52 -11.75 12.33
CA ALA A 121 4.00 -10.61 11.56
C ALA A 121 3.19 -9.34 11.89
N PRO A 122 3.80 -8.14 11.91
CA PRO A 122 3.07 -6.89 12.11
C PRO A 122 1.91 -6.70 11.12
N ASN A 123 2.10 -7.16 9.88
CA ASN A 123 1.07 -7.12 8.83
C ASN A 123 -0.19 -7.90 9.23
N THR A 124 -0.05 -9.04 9.92
CA THR A 124 -1.18 -9.84 10.43
C THR A 124 -1.99 -9.04 11.46
N LEU A 125 -1.33 -8.32 12.37
CA LEU A 125 -2.01 -7.47 13.34
C LEU A 125 -2.75 -6.32 12.65
N TYR A 126 -2.12 -5.65 11.68
CA TYR A 126 -2.76 -4.55 10.94
C TYR A 126 -3.98 -5.03 10.14
N LEU A 127 -3.89 -6.20 9.50
CA LEU A 127 -5.03 -6.82 8.82
C LEU A 127 -6.13 -7.21 9.80
N THR A 128 -5.77 -7.77 10.96
CA THR A 128 -6.72 -8.10 12.04
C THR A 128 -7.53 -6.88 12.44
N ILE A 129 -6.87 -5.75 12.72
CA ILE A 129 -7.52 -4.49 13.11
C ILE A 129 -8.42 -3.98 11.98
N ASN A 130 -7.95 -4.03 10.72
CA ASN A 130 -8.77 -3.65 9.56
C ASN A 130 -10.04 -4.50 9.45
N TYR A 131 -9.95 -5.81 9.69
CA TYR A 131 -11.10 -6.72 9.64
C TYR A 131 -12.10 -6.45 10.78
N ILE A 132 -11.61 -6.20 12.00
CA ILE A 132 -12.46 -5.83 13.13
C ILE A 132 -13.24 -4.56 12.82
N ASP A 133 -12.54 -3.50 12.39
CA ASP A 133 -13.16 -2.20 12.17
C ASP A 133 -14.17 -2.22 11.02
N ARG A 134 -13.88 -2.97 9.95
CA ARG A 134 -14.83 -3.17 8.84
C ARG A 134 -16.05 -3.99 9.28
N TYR A 135 -15.86 -5.02 10.10
CA TYR A 135 -16.98 -5.80 10.62
C TYR A 135 -17.89 -4.94 11.48
N LEU A 136 -17.32 -4.16 12.40
CA LEU A 136 -18.06 -3.22 13.26
C LEU A 136 -18.69 -2.06 12.48
N SER A 137 -18.16 -1.73 11.29
CA SER A 137 -18.75 -0.75 10.37
C SER A 137 -20.03 -1.23 9.67
N GLY A 138 -20.32 -2.53 9.65
CA GLY A 138 -21.52 -3.08 9.01
C GLY A 138 -22.44 -3.87 9.92
N ASN A 139 -21.94 -4.34 11.06
CA ASN A 139 -22.63 -5.33 11.89
C ASN A 139 -22.69 -4.89 13.34
N LYS A 140 -23.88 -4.96 13.94
CA LYS A 140 -24.07 -4.74 15.38
C LYS A 140 -23.66 -5.99 16.14
N ILE A 141 -22.84 -5.83 17.17
CA ILE A 141 -22.40 -6.93 18.02
C ILE A 141 -22.60 -6.59 19.50
N ASN A 142 -22.83 -7.62 20.31
CA ASN A 142 -22.82 -7.51 21.76
C ASN A 142 -21.36 -7.52 22.24
N ARG A 143 -21.04 -6.72 23.26
CA ARG A 143 -19.71 -6.66 23.87
C ARG A 143 -19.11 -8.02 24.25
N GLN A 144 -19.95 -8.96 24.66
CA GLN A 144 -19.51 -10.31 25.05
C GLN A 144 -18.88 -11.10 23.90
N ARG A 145 -19.20 -10.76 22.65
CA ARG A 145 -18.67 -11.42 21.45
C ARG A 145 -17.49 -10.65 20.83
N LEU A 146 -17.09 -9.53 21.43
CA LEU A 146 -16.04 -8.67 20.88
C LEU A 146 -14.66 -9.36 20.85
N GLN A 147 -14.32 -10.11 21.90
CA GLN A 147 -13.09 -10.92 21.92
C GLN A 147 -13.12 -12.05 20.90
N LEU A 148 -14.27 -12.73 20.76
CA LEU A 148 -14.44 -13.77 19.75
C LEU A 148 -14.25 -13.21 18.33
N LEU A 149 -14.80 -12.03 18.04
CA LEU A 149 -14.58 -11.34 16.78
C LEU A 149 -13.08 -11.06 16.56
N GLY A 150 -12.38 -10.55 17.58
CA GLY A 150 -10.96 -10.25 17.49
C GLY A 150 -10.11 -11.47 17.16
N VAL A 151 -10.31 -12.59 17.87
CA VAL A 151 -9.57 -13.84 17.62
C VAL A 151 -9.92 -14.44 16.25
N ALA A 152 -11.20 -14.40 15.85
CA ALA A 152 -11.61 -14.87 14.53
C ALA A 152 -10.97 -14.04 13.40
N CYS A 153 -10.93 -12.71 13.54
CA CYS A 153 -10.23 -11.84 12.58
C CYS A 153 -8.73 -12.12 12.54
N MET A 154 -8.11 -12.38 13.69
CA MET A 154 -6.69 -12.73 13.77
C MET A 154 -6.39 -14.06 13.09
N LEU A 155 -7.25 -15.07 13.28
CA LEU A 155 -7.14 -16.36 12.62
C LEU A 155 -7.25 -16.25 11.09
N ILE A 156 -8.08 -15.33 10.58
CA ILE A 156 -8.21 -15.09 9.13
C ILE A 156 -6.98 -14.36 8.56
N ALA A 157 -6.30 -13.55 9.38
CA ALA A 157 -5.17 -12.74 8.95
C ALA A 157 -3.80 -13.43 9.09
N ALA A 158 -3.72 -14.51 9.86
CA ALA A 158 -2.51 -15.29 10.13
C ALA A 158 -2.30 -16.38 9.06
#